data_AF-A0A1W1Z181-F1
#
_entry.id   AF-A0A1W1Z181-F1
#
_cell.length_a   1.000
_cell.length_b   1.000
_cell.length_c   1.000
_cell.angle_alpha   90.00
_cell.angle_beta   90.00
_cell.angle_gamma   90.00
#
_symmetry.space_group_name_H-M   'P 1'
#
loop_
_entity.id
_entity.type
_entity.pdbx_description
1 polymer ?
#
loop_
_entity_poly.entity_id
_entity_poly.type
_entity_poly.pdbx_seq_one_letter_code
_entity_poly.pdbx_strand_id
1 'polypeptide(L)'
;MLFNRNIDQPLHIEVRESLLHGRGVFAKSRIRKGVLIEQAPVIFLSKEEKETLRFTKIYHYYFLLGNPEKQTAFSFGYASFYNHSAEANAFYAFSRNRNTLNFYAYRTIEAGSEITINYNGKPNDKSEVYFPNSDEP
;
A
#
# COMPACT_ATOMS: atom_id res chain seq x y z
N MET A 1 2.35 -1.60 -23.87
CA MET A 1 2.83 -0.66 -22.83
C MET A 1 2.17 -1.04 -21.51
N LEU A 2 2.89 -1.06 -20.39
CA LEU A 2 2.40 -1.60 -19.09
C LEU A 2 1.21 -0.81 -18.51
N PHE A 3 1.06 0.46 -18.87
CA PHE A 3 -0.04 1.32 -18.44
C PHE A 3 -0.70 1.93 -19.67
N ASN A 4 -1.93 1.53 -19.97
CA ASN A 4 -2.71 1.99 -21.13
C ASN A 4 -3.95 2.80 -20.72
N ARG A 5 -3.99 3.26 -19.47
CA ARG A 5 -5.06 4.07 -18.89
C ARG A 5 -4.44 5.29 -18.21
N ASN A 6 -5.25 6.32 -18.02
CA ASN A 6 -4.86 7.49 -17.24
C ASN A 6 -4.50 7.08 -15.81
N ILE A 7 -3.44 7.68 -15.28
CA ILE A 7 -3.01 7.54 -13.88
C ILE A 7 -3.24 8.91 -13.25
N ASP A 8 -4.17 8.99 -12.32
CA ASP A 8 -4.57 10.23 -11.68
C ASP A 8 -3.80 10.43 -10.37
N GLN A 9 -3.33 11.65 -10.12
CA GLN A 9 -2.74 12.00 -8.84
C GLN A 9 -3.83 12.02 -7.75
N PRO A 10 -3.59 11.40 -6.58
CA PRO A 10 -4.57 11.43 -5.50
C PRO A 10 -4.62 12.84 -4.87
N LEU A 11 -5.77 13.52 -5.00
CA LEU A 11 -5.91 14.94 -4.65
C LEU A 11 -6.00 15.22 -3.14
N HIS A 12 -6.46 14.24 -2.37
CA HIS A 12 -6.81 14.38 -0.95
C HIS A 12 -5.72 13.90 0.01
N ILE A 13 -4.56 13.51 -0.50
CA ILE A 13 -3.47 12.98 0.30
C ILE A 13 -2.13 13.59 -0.09
N GLU A 14 -1.18 13.51 0.83
CA GLU A 14 0.21 13.89 0.63
C GLU A 14 1.14 12.94 1.36
N VAL A 15 2.40 12.93 0.96
CA VAL A 15 3.46 12.19 1.65
C VAL A 15 4.31 13.17 2.45
N ARG A 16 4.45 12.92 3.75
CA ARG A 16 5.32 13.71 4.64
C ARG A 16 6.00 12.79 5.67
N GLU A 17 6.85 13.35 6.51
CA GLU A 17 7.51 12.59 7.57
C GLU A 17 6.49 12.02 8.55
N SER A 18 6.68 10.76 8.91
CA SER A 18 5.82 10.03 9.84
C SER A 18 6.52 9.84 11.18
N LEU A 19 5.74 9.95 12.26
CA LEU A 19 6.21 9.59 13.60
C LEU A 19 6.26 8.08 13.82
N LEU A 20 5.62 7.28 12.95
CA LEU A 20 5.67 5.82 12.99
C LEU A 20 6.97 5.32 12.37
N HIS A 21 7.17 5.61 11.08
CA HIS A 21 8.34 5.16 10.35
C HIS A 21 8.54 5.99 9.06
N GLY A 22 9.73 6.55 8.88
CA GLY A 22 10.16 7.23 7.65
C GLY A 22 9.16 8.24 7.10
N ARG A 23 8.57 7.92 5.94
CA ARG A 23 7.52 8.71 5.29
C ARG A 23 6.18 8.01 5.45
N GLY A 24 5.12 8.79 5.64
CA GLY A 24 3.74 8.31 5.71
C GLY A 24 2.84 9.04 4.73
N VAL A 25 1.69 8.44 4.43
CA VAL A 25 0.60 9.08 3.68
C VAL A 25 -0.34 9.78 4.65
N PHE A 26 -0.70 11.03 4.38
CA PHE A 26 -1.55 11.84 5.25
C PHE A 26 -2.72 12.43 4.49
N ALA A 27 -3.85 12.59 5.17
CA ALA A 27 -5.03 13.22 4.60
C ALA A 27 -4.88 14.75 4.55
N LYS A 28 -4.98 15.36 3.36
CA LYS A 28 -5.00 16.82 3.18
C LYS A 28 -6.34 17.44 3.54
N SER A 29 -7.40 16.64 3.47
CA SER A 29 -8.78 17.04 3.76
C SER A 29 -9.51 15.86 4.40
N ARG A 30 -10.68 16.11 4.99
CA ARG A 30 -11.53 15.04 5.54
C ARG A 30 -11.90 14.01 4.46
N ILE A 31 -11.63 12.74 4.72
CA ILE A 31 -11.97 11.60 3.85
C ILE A 31 -13.05 10.78 4.56
N ARG A 32 -14.23 10.67 3.96
CA ARG A 32 -15.35 9.89 4.55
C ARG A 32 -15.06 8.40 4.45
N LYS A 33 -15.60 7.61 5.40
CA LYS A 33 -15.59 6.14 5.33
C LYS A 33 -16.05 5.64 3.95
N GLY A 34 -15.33 4.66 3.40
CA GLY A 34 -15.61 4.02 2.11
C GLY A 34 -15.12 4.78 0.88
N VAL A 35 -14.63 6.02 1.04
CA VAL A 35 -14.10 6.80 -0.08
C VAL A 35 -12.80 6.19 -0.60
N LEU A 36 -12.67 6.14 -1.93
CA LEU A 36 -11.46 5.79 -2.63
C LEU A 36 -10.41 6.89 -2.42
N ILE A 37 -9.27 6.51 -1.87
CA ILE A 37 -8.15 7.39 -1.52
C ILE A 37 -7.16 7.47 -2.67
N GLU A 38 -6.76 6.31 -3.20
CA GLU A 38 -5.77 6.18 -4.26
C GLU A 38 -6.06 4.96 -5.15
N GLN A 39 -5.78 5.07 -6.44
CA GLN A 39 -5.66 3.95 -7.36
C GLN A 39 -4.19 3.79 -7.78
N ALA A 40 -3.43 3.01 -7.03
CA ALA A 40 -2.02 2.78 -7.28
C ALA A 40 -1.84 1.73 -8.38
N PRO A 41 -1.27 2.06 -9.56
CA PRO A 41 -0.97 1.07 -10.59
C PRO A 41 -0.01 0.01 -10.06
N VAL A 42 -0.09 -1.21 -10.58
CA VAL A 42 0.84 -2.27 -10.24
C VAL A 42 1.41 -2.98 -11.46
N ILE A 43 2.61 -3.54 -11.28
CA ILE A 43 3.14 -4.61 -12.11
C ILE A 43 3.15 -5.90 -11.31
N PHE A 44 2.85 -7.02 -11.96
CA PHE A 44 3.01 -8.33 -11.33
C PHE A 44 4.43 -8.79 -11.49
N LEU A 45 4.93 -9.45 -10.45
CA LEU A 45 6.24 -10.06 -10.46
C LEU A 45 6.07 -11.56 -10.63
N SER A 46 6.90 -12.15 -11.48
CA SER A 46 7.11 -13.60 -11.49
C SER A 46 7.70 -14.06 -10.16
N LYS A 47 7.71 -15.37 -9.92
CA LYS A 47 8.35 -15.94 -8.74
C LYS A 47 9.85 -15.63 -8.72
N GLU A 48 10.51 -15.73 -9.87
CA GLU A 48 11.94 -15.46 -10.05
C GLU A 48 12.25 -13.98 -9.82
N GLU A 49 11.41 -13.06 -10.33
CA GLU A 49 11.55 -11.62 -10.09
C GLU A 49 11.39 -11.29 -8.60
N LYS A 50 10.39 -11.88 -7.93
CA LYS A 50 10.21 -11.73 -6.48
C LYS A 50 11.43 -12.23 -5.69
N GLU A 51 11.96 -13.41 -6.00
CA GLU A 51 13.15 -13.92 -5.30
C GLU A 51 14.37 -13.01 -5.54
N THR A 52 14.50 -12.45 -6.74
CA THR A 52 15.54 -11.46 -7.05
C THR A 52 15.42 -10.21 -6.17
N LEU A 53 14.20 -9.78 -5.81
CA LEU A 53 14.01 -8.61 -4.97
C LEU A 53 14.69 -8.70 -3.61
N ARG A 54 14.89 -9.92 -3.06
CA ARG A 54 15.57 -10.14 -1.76
C ARG A 54 16.96 -9.49 -1.68
N PHE A 55 17.61 -9.29 -2.82
CA PHE A 55 18.94 -8.68 -2.92
C PHE A 55 18.88 -7.18 -3.24
N THR A 56 17.71 -6.56 -3.12
CA THR A 56 17.48 -5.16 -3.48
C THR A 56 16.75 -4.42 -2.37
N LYS A 57 16.89 -3.10 -2.32
CA LYS A 57 16.10 -2.25 -1.40
C LYS A 57 14.58 -2.29 -1.67
N ILE A 58 14.16 -2.77 -2.84
CA ILE A 58 12.75 -2.90 -3.24
C ILE A 58 12.05 -4.04 -2.48
N TYR A 59 12.81 -4.94 -1.85
CA TYR A 59 12.28 -6.08 -1.10
C TYR A 59 11.16 -5.73 -0.10
N HIS A 60 11.21 -4.55 0.51
CA HIS A 60 10.24 -4.12 1.51
C HIS A 60 8.96 -3.48 0.95
N TYR A 61 8.83 -3.36 -0.39
CA TYR A 61 7.81 -2.53 -1.04
C TYR A 61 6.87 -3.29 -1.96
N TYR A 62 6.99 -4.62 -2.08
CA TYR A 62 6.06 -5.43 -2.84
C TYR A 62 4.86 -5.87 -1.98
N PHE A 63 3.76 -6.19 -2.65
CA PHE A 63 2.52 -6.67 -2.03
C PHE A 63 2.30 -8.14 -2.37
N LEU A 64 1.95 -8.92 -1.36
CA LEU A 64 1.42 -10.26 -1.55
C LEU A 64 -0.08 -10.17 -1.79
N LEU A 65 -0.53 -10.73 -2.91
CA LEU A 65 -1.95 -10.80 -3.25
C LEU A 65 -2.43 -12.22 -2.98
N GLY A 66 -3.63 -12.37 -2.40
CA GLY A 66 -4.26 -13.69 -2.16
C GLY A 66 -4.73 -14.43 -3.43
N ASN A 67 -4.12 -14.15 -4.58
CA ASN A 67 -4.47 -14.74 -5.87
C ASN A 67 -3.41 -15.79 -6.29
N PRO A 68 -3.79 -17.06 -6.53
CA PRO A 68 -2.86 -18.12 -6.90
C PRO A 68 -2.00 -17.85 -8.15
N GLU A 69 -2.55 -17.14 -9.14
CA GLU A 69 -1.87 -16.85 -10.42
C GLU A 69 -1.04 -15.56 -10.38
N LYS A 70 -1.38 -14.64 -9.48
CA LYS A 70 -0.78 -13.30 -9.37
C LYS A 70 -0.48 -12.99 -7.92
N GLN A 71 0.49 -13.71 -7.35
CA GLN A 71 0.76 -13.70 -5.92
C GLN A 71 1.55 -12.49 -5.45
N THR A 72 2.21 -11.77 -6.36
CA THR A 72 3.13 -10.69 -6.01
C THR A 72 3.02 -9.53 -6.97
N ALA A 73 2.94 -8.32 -6.43
CA ALA A 73 2.85 -7.10 -7.21
C ALA A 73 3.74 -6.01 -6.61
N PHE A 74 4.41 -5.26 -7.47
CA PHE A 74 5.04 -3.99 -7.09
C PHE A 74 4.10 -2.85 -7.48
N SER A 75 3.89 -1.92 -6.55
CA SER A 75 2.97 -0.79 -6.73
C SER A 75 3.69 0.52 -6.97
N PHE A 76 3.08 1.36 -7.80
CA PHE A 76 3.47 2.75 -8.02
C PHE A 76 2.59 3.68 -7.18
N GLY A 77 2.75 4.99 -7.35
CA GLY A 77 2.00 5.99 -6.57
C GLY A 77 2.51 6.07 -5.13
N TYR A 78 1.59 6.25 -4.18
CA TYR A 78 1.90 6.36 -2.75
C TYR A 78 1.68 5.07 -1.97
N ALA A 79 1.27 3.98 -2.64
CA ALA A 79 1.07 2.67 -2.04
C ALA A 79 2.22 2.21 -1.13
N SER A 80 3.46 2.44 -1.55
CA SER A 80 4.68 2.08 -0.82
C SER A 80 4.99 2.97 0.40
N PHE A 81 4.22 4.04 0.63
CA PHE A 81 4.38 4.97 1.77
C PHE A 81 3.27 4.86 2.81
N TYR A 82 2.25 4.02 2.61
CA TYR A 82 1.27 3.78 3.68
C TYR A 82 1.90 2.94 4.77
N ASN A 83 2.08 3.51 5.96
CA ASN A 83 2.62 2.79 7.09
C ASN A 83 1.63 1.76 7.67
N HIS A 84 2.19 0.81 8.41
CA HIS A 84 1.41 -0.20 9.11
C HIS A 84 0.78 0.33 10.41
N SER A 85 -0.45 -0.09 10.69
CA SER A 85 -1.03 -0.05 12.05
C SER A 85 -1.99 -1.23 12.26
N ALA A 86 -1.98 -1.82 13.46
CA ALA A 86 -2.98 -2.81 13.87
C ALA A 86 -4.40 -2.19 13.96
N GLU A 87 -4.50 -0.89 14.22
CA GLU A 87 -5.75 -0.13 14.23
C GLU A 87 -5.96 0.68 12.94
N ALA A 88 -5.51 0.13 11.80
CA ALA A 88 -5.58 0.77 10.50
C ALA A 88 -6.90 1.52 10.23
N ASN A 89 -6.78 2.68 9.60
CA ASN A 89 -7.90 3.53 9.21
C ASN A 89 -8.19 3.46 7.69
N ALA A 90 -7.37 2.75 6.92
CA ALA A 90 -7.60 2.39 5.53
C ALA A 90 -7.34 0.91 5.26
N PHE A 91 -7.85 0.42 4.13
CA PHE A 91 -7.56 -0.90 3.59
C PHE A 91 -7.34 -0.79 2.08
N TYR A 92 -6.70 -1.80 1.49
CA TYR A 92 -6.54 -1.87 0.04
C TYR A 92 -7.23 -3.09 -0.56
N ALA A 93 -7.65 -2.96 -1.81
CA ALA A 93 -8.21 -4.06 -2.59
C ALA A 93 -7.59 -4.07 -3.99
N PHE A 94 -7.28 -5.27 -4.48
CA PHE A 94 -6.71 -5.42 -5.81
C PHE A 94 -7.81 -5.41 -6.89
N SER A 95 -7.63 -4.57 -7.92
CA SER A 95 -8.49 -4.49 -9.10
C SER A 95 -7.85 -5.19 -10.29
N ARG A 96 -8.33 -6.40 -10.63
CA ARG A 96 -7.83 -7.17 -11.79
C ARG A 96 -8.05 -6.44 -13.12
N ASN A 97 -9.17 -5.74 -13.28
CA ASN A 97 -9.54 -5.08 -14.53
C ASN A 97 -8.70 -3.82 -14.80
N ARG A 98 -8.18 -3.19 -13.75
CA ARG A 98 -7.37 -1.96 -13.85
C ARG A 98 -5.89 -2.20 -13.56
N ASN A 99 -5.51 -3.37 -13.05
CA ASN A 99 -4.18 -3.65 -12.51
C ASN A 99 -3.74 -2.56 -11.51
N THR A 100 -4.57 -2.35 -10.50
CA THR A 100 -4.32 -1.36 -9.43
C THR A 100 -4.52 -1.96 -8.05
N LEU A 101 -3.76 -1.46 -7.07
CA LEU A 101 -4.14 -1.50 -5.66
C LEU A 101 -4.97 -0.26 -5.35
N ASN A 102 -6.23 -0.46 -5.00
CA ASN A 102 -7.13 0.63 -4.66
C ASN A 102 -7.20 0.75 -3.14
N PHE A 103 -6.87 1.93 -2.62
CA PHE A 103 -6.90 2.23 -1.20
C PHE A 103 -8.22 2.90 -0.84
N TYR A 104 -8.86 2.46 0.24
CA TYR A 104 -10.15 2.96 0.68
C TYR A 104 -10.13 3.27 2.17
N ALA A 105 -10.84 4.33 2.56
CA ALA A 105 -11.01 4.68 3.96
C ALA A 105 -11.87 3.63 4.68
N TYR A 106 -11.33 2.97 5.71
CA TYR A 106 -12.07 2.02 6.54
C TYR A 106 -13.01 2.72 7.54
N ARG A 107 -12.59 3.90 8.00
CA ARG A 107 -13.35 4.84 8.83
C ARG A 107 -13.17 6.26 8.30
N THR A 108 -13.93 7.23 8.79
CA THR A 108 -13.67 8.63 8.43
C THR A 108 -12.31 9.06 8.96
N ILE A 109 -11.51 9.69 8.10
CA ILE A 109 -10.15 10.18 8.39
C ILE A 109 -10.21 11.70 8.33
N GLU A 110 -9.82 12.36 9.43
CA GLU A 110 -9.80 13.82 9.50
C GLU A 110 -8.51 14.38 8.87
N ALA A 111 -8.58 15.64 8.41
CA ALA A 111 -7.43 16.30 7.80
C ALA A 111 -6.21 16.31 8.76
N GLY A 112 -5.02 16.13 8.22
CA GLY A 112 -3.76 16.01 8.96
C GLY A 112 -3.49 14.63 9.56
N SER A 113 -4.47 13.71 9.59
CA SER A 113 -4.27 12.35 10.11
C SER A 113 -3.41 11.50 9.18
N GLU A 114 -2.55 10.66 9.75
CA GLU A 114 -1.82 9.63 8.99
C GLU A 114 -2.80 8.52 8.56
N ILE A 115 -2.67 8.10 7.31
CA ILE A 115 -3.45 7.02 6.72
C ILE A 115 -2.59 5.76 6.78
N THR A 116 -3.06 4.77 7.51
CA THR A 116 -2.35 3.51 7.75
C THR A 116 -3.16 2.32 7.27
N ILE A 117 -2.45 1.27 6.87
CA ILE A 117 -3.03 0.00 6.42
C ILE A 117 -2.57 -1.15 7.32
N ASN A 118 -3.29 -2.27 7.27
CA ASN A 118 -2.81 -3.52 7.86
C ASN A 118 -1.99 -4.30 6.82
N TYR A 119 -0.70 -4.54 7.07
CA TYR A 119 0.18 -5.24 6.13
C TYR A 119 -0.15 -6.72 6.00
N ASN A 120 -0.85 -7.31 6.97
CA ASN A 120 -1.34 -8.69 6.88
C ASN A 120 -2.48 -8.84 5.86
N GLY A 121 -2.90 -7.75 5.20
CA GLY A 121 -3.84 -7.75 4.08
C GLY A 121 -5.31 -7.99 4.47
N LYS A 122 -5.57 -8.42 5.71
CA LYS A 122 -6.92 -8.58 6.26
C LYS A 122 -7.16 -7.54 7.36
N PRO A 123 -8.25 -6.75 7.30
CA PRO A 123 -8.54 -5.70 8.28
C PRO A 123 -8.59 -6.15 9.75
N ASN A 124 -8.90 -7.42 10.01
CA ASN A 124 -9.01 -7.99 11.36
C ASN A 124 -7.84 -8.93 11.73
N ASP A 125 -6.82 -9.04 10.88
CA ASP A 125 -5.69 -9.92 11.14
C ASP A 125 -4.69 -9.24 12.07
N LYS A 126 -4.63 -9.76 13.30
CA LYS A 126 -3.81 -9.27 14.40
C LYS A 126 -2.45 -9.96 14.49
N SER A 127 -2.08 -10.80 13.52
CA SER A 127 -0.75 -11.40 13.51
C SER A 127 0.33 -10.31 13.49
N GLU A 128 1.47 -10.58 14.10
CA GLU A 128 2.60 -9.66 13.98
C GLU A 128 3.05 -9.61 12.53
N VAL A 129 3.19 -8.40 12.01
CA VAL A 129 3.77 -8.20 10.68
C VAL A 129 5.23 -8.62 10.75
N TYR A 130 5.60 -9.61 9.96
CA TYR A 130 7.00 -10.00 9.85
C TYR A 130 7.77 -8.92 9.10
N PHE A 131 8.67 -8.23 9.81
CA PHE A 131 9.70 -7.40 9.22
C PHE A 131 10.99 -8.21 9.17
N PRO A 132 11.50 -8.58 7.98
CA PRO A 132 12.83 -9.16 7.88
C PRO A 132 13.84 -8.10 8.36
N ASN A 133 14.42 -8.35 9.54
CA ASN A 133 15.47 -7.64 10.28
C ASN A 133 15.80 -6.22 9.76
N SER A 134 15.44 -5.22 10.56
CA SER A 134 15.84 -3.81 10.36
C SER A 134 17.31 -3.54 10.71
N ASP A 135 18.04 -4.53 11.24
CA ASP A 135 19.41 -4.39 11.71
C ASP A 135 20.23 -5.61 11.30
N GLU A 136 20.86 -5.55 10.13
CA GLU A 136 22.15 -6.18 9.84
C GLU A 136 22.77 -5.44 8.63
N PRO A 137 24.07 -5.07 8.69
CA PRO A 137 24.73 -4.19 7.72
C PRO A 137 24.82 -4.76 6.30
#